data_AF-A0A7Y2GTA6-F1
#
_entry.id   AF-A0A7Y2GTA6-F1
#
_cell.length_a   1.000
_cell.length_b   1.000
_cell.length_c   1.000
_cell.angle_alpha   90.00
_cell.angle_beta   90.00
_cell.angle_gamma   90.00
#
_symmetry.space_group_name_H-M   'P 1'
#
loop_
_entity.id
_entity.type
_entity.pdbx_description
1 polymer ?
#
loop_
_entity_poly.entity_id
_entity_poly.type
_entity_poly.pdbx_seq_one_letter_code
_entity_poly.pdbx_strand_id
1 'polypeptide(L)'
;MVQLQQVASDLDCPVVVKYEVFNPGGSSKDRPALKMILEAEAEGLLRPGGTIIEPTSGNTGVGLAIVAAQRGYKCIFVVTDKVGVEKVDLLRAYGAEVVVCPVAVAPED
;
A
#
# COMPACT_ATOMS: atom_id res chain seq x y z
N MET A 1 -1.63 -4.56 -20.34
CA MET A 1 -1.21 -5.96 -20.59
C MET A 1 0.03 -5.88 -21.46
N VAL A 2 1.08 -6.63 -21.15
CA VAL A 2 2.33 -6.62 -21.91
C VAL A 2 2.70 -8.06 -22.22
N GLN A 3 2.86 -8.42 -23.50
CA GLN A 3 3.28 -9.76 -23.90
C GLN A 3 4.80 -9.91 -23.76
N LEU A 4 5.24 -11.02 -23.17
CA LEU A 4 6.67 -11.34 -23.05
C LEU A 4 7.14 -12.06 -24.31
N GLN A 5 7.85 -11.37 -25.20
CA GLN A 5 8.30 -11.95 -26.47
C GLN A 5 9.59 -12.76 -26.34
N GLN A 6 10.52 -12.31 -25.49
CA GLN A 6 11.86 -12.91 -25.39
C GLN A 6 11.96 -13.96 -24.28
N VAL A 7 11.45 -13.65 -23.08
CA VAL A 7 11.54 -14.56 -21.91
C VAL A 7 10.69 -15.82 -22.07
N ALA A 8 9.65 -15.77 -22.90
CA ALA A 8 8.73 -16.88 -23.15
C ALA A 8 8.84 -17.41 -24.59
N SER A 9 9.99 -17.22 -25.25
CA SER A 9 10.19 -17.62 -26.65
C SER A 9 10.00 -19.11 -26.90
N ASP A 10 10.28 -19.93 -25.88
CA ASP A 10 10.31 -21.40 -25.99
C ASP A 10 8.99 -22.05 -25.57
N LEU A 11 7.94 -21.26 -25.32
CA LEU A 11 6.62 -21.75 -24.92
C LEU A 11 5.65 -21.70 -26.09
N ASP A 12 4.85 -22.76 -26.26
CA ASP A 12 3.84 -22.87 -27.33
C ASP A 12 2.59 -21.99 -27.09
N CYS A 13 2.63 -21.05 -26.15
CA CYS A 13 1.52 -20.16 -25.85
C CYS A 13 1.98 -18.73 -25.47
N PRO A 14 1.15 -17.70 -25.71
CA PRO A 14 1.47 -16.34 -25.29
C PRO A 14 1.51 -16.20 -23.76
N VAL A 15 2.63 -15.73 -23.23
CA VAL A 15 2.72 -15.27 -21.84
C VAL A 15 2.53 -13.76 -21.78
N VAL A 16 1.53 -13.32 -21.02
CA VAL A 16 1.16 -11.91 -20.90
C VAL A 16 1.16 -11.47 -19.45
N VAL A 17 1.86 -10.37 -19.17
CA VAL A 17 1.94 -9.77 -17.84
C VAL A 17 0.86 -8.70 -17.67
N LYS A 18 0.09 -8.82 -16.60
CA LYS A 18 -0.69 -7.70 -16.09
C LYS A 18 0.22 -6.82 -15.24
N TYR A 19 0.81 -5.82 -15.89
CA TYR A 19 1.80 -4.95 -15.27
C TYR A 19 1.14 -3.83 -14.46
N GLU A 20 1.06 -4.00 -13.14
CA GLU A 20 0.36 -3.10 -12.20
C GLU A 20 1.24 -1.97 -11.63
N VAL A 21 2.50 -1.88 -12.05
CA VAL A 21 3.44 -0.84 -11.55
C VAL A 21 3.03 0.56 -12.02
N PHE A 22 2.18 0.68 -13.03
CA PHE A 22 1.70 1.97 -13.54
C PHE A 22 0.58 2.62 -12.71
N ASN A 23 0.13 2.00 -11.62
CA ASN A 23 -0.74 2.72 -10.69
C ASN A 23 0.07 3.81 -9.93
N PRO A 24 -0.56 4.88 -9.42
CA PRO A 24 0.14 6.06 -8.88
C PRO A 24 1.15 5.78 -7.75
N GLY A 25 0.87 4.80 -6.89
CA GLY A 25 1.73 4.31 -5.82
C GLY A 25 2.65 3.16 -6.24
N GLY A 26 2.74 2.87 -7.55
CA GLY A 26 3.68 1.91 -8.10
C GLY A 26 3.28 0.45 -7.94
N SER A 27 2.04 0.15 -7.53
CA SER A 27 1.65 -1.23 -7.20
C SER A 27 0.18 -1.53 -7.44
N SER A 28 -0.18 -2.82 -7.38
CA SER A 28 -1.59 -3.24 -7.44
C SER A 28 -2.42 -2.83 -6.22
N LYS A 29 -1.80 -2.41 -5.11
CA LYS A 29 -2.48 -2.12 -3.83
C LYS A 29 -3.19 -0.77 -3.80
N ASP A 30 -2.91 0.10 -4.77
CA ASP A 30 -3.60 1.38 -4.93
C ASP A 30 -5.10 1.17 -5.19
N ARG A 31 -5.45 0.08 -5.90
CA ARG A 31 -6.84 -0.27 -6.22
C ARG A 31 -7.66 -0.60 -4.97
N PRO A 32 -7.28 -1.59 -4.13
CA PRO A 32 -8.03 -1.86 -2.91
C PRO A 32 -7.95 -0.70 -1.90
N ALA A 33 -6.83 0.03 -1.82
CA ALA A 33 -6.74 1.20 -0.94
C ALA A 33 -7.80 2.26 -1.26
N LEU A 34 -7.94 2.63 -2.54
CA LEU A 34 -8.99 3.55 -2.98
C LEU A 34 -10.39 3.00 -2.69
N LYS A 35 -10.62 1.70 -2.96
CA LYS A 35 -11.93 1.08 -2.77
C LYS A 35 -12.34 1.04 -1.30
N MET A 36 -11.44 0.64 -0.40
CA MET A 36 -11.69 0.60 1.05
C MET A 36 -12.04 1.98 1.60
N ILE A 37 -11.30 3.03 1.20
CA ILE A 37 -11.58 4.41 1.65
C ILE A 37 -12.94 4.89 1.13
N LEU A 38 -13.24 4.67 -0.14
CA LEU A 38 -14.54 5.05 -0.73
C LEU A 38 -15.73 4.35 -0.07
N GLU A 39 -15.58 3.07 0.26
CA GLU A 39 -16.63 2.31 0.96
C GLU A 39 -16.81 2.81 2.39
N ALA A 40 -15.70 3.00 3.13
CA ALA A 40 -15.76 3.52 4.49
C ALA A 40 -16.38 4.93 4.55
N GLU A 41 -16.14 5.78 3.55
CA GLU A 41 -16.81 7.07 3.39
C GLU A 41 -18.31 6.91 3.12
N ALA A 42 -18.69 6.05 2.16
CA ALA A 42 -20.07 5.82 1.78
C ALA A 42 -20.92 5.24 2.94
N GLU A 43 -20.32 4.40 3.77
CA GLU A 43 -20.94 3.83 4.97
C GLU A 43 -20.90 4.79 6.18
N GLY A 44 -20.23 5.94 6.06
CA GLY A 44 -20.09 6.93 7.13
C GLY A 44 -19.17 6.50 8.27
N LEU A 45 -18.39 5.42 8.07
CA LEU A 45 -17.39 4.91 9.01
C LEU A 45 -16.15 5.82 9.05
N LEU A 46 -15.77 6.37 7.90
CA LEU A 46 -14.68 7.33 7.77
C LEU A 46 -15.24 8.74 7.56
N ARG A 47 -15.04 9.60 8.55
CA ARG A 47 -15.51 11.00 8.53
C ARG A 47 -14.40 11.95 8.06
N PRO A 48 -14.72 13.13 7.51
CA PRO A 48 -13.72 14.13 7.11
C PRO A 48 -12.70 14.42 8.22
N GLY A 49 -11.41 14.44 7.87
CA GLY A 49 -10.32 14.61 8.83
C GLY A 49 -10.04 13.40 9.74
N GLY A 50 -10.72 12.27 9.48
CA GLY A 50 -10.52 11.00 10.19
C GLY A 50 -9.11 10.44 10.09
N THR A 51 -8.84 9.42 10.90
CA THR A 51 -7.53 8.76 10.97
C THR A 51 -7.65 7.33 10.48
N ILE A 52 -6.78 6.95 9.55
CA ILE A 52 -6.63 5.59 9.03
C ILE A 52 -5.43 4.97 9.73
N ILE A 53 -5.63 3.81 10.36
CA ILE A 53 -4.57 3.05 11.02
C ILE A 53 -4.47 1.70 10.32
N GLU A 54 -3.28 1.37 9.80
CA GLU A 54 -3.07 0.12 9.06
C GLU A 54 -1.73 -0.51 9.44
N PRO A 55 -1.73 -1.77 9.93
CA PRO A 55 -0.50 -2.55 10.01
C PRO A 55 -0.09 -3.01 8.61
N THR A 56 1.12 -2.66 8.18
CA THR A 56 1.55 -2.93 6.80
C THR A 56 3.05 -3.18 6.70
N SER A 57 3.45 -3.97 5.71
CA SER A 57 4.86 -4.23 5.37
C SER A 57 5.27 -3.58 4.04
N GLY A 58 4.40 -2.76 3.43
CA GLY A 58 4.73 -2.08 2.18
C GLY A 58 3.54 -1.44 1.46
N ASN A 59 3.21 -1.98 0.29
CA ASN A 59 2.48 -1.26 -0.77
C ASN A 59 1.05 -0.84 -0.40
N THR A 60 0.35 -1.57 0.49
CA THR A 60 -0.97 -1.15 0.95
C THR A 60 -0.89 0.17 1.72
N GLY A 61 0.15 0.35 2.55
CA GLY A 61 0.42 1.61 3.22
C GLY A 61 0.62 2.75 2.23
N VAL A 62 1.41 2.52 1.17
CA VAL A 62 1.64 3.54 0.12
C VAL A 62 0.34 3.91 -0.59
N GLY A 63 -0.45 2.92 -1.02
CA GLY A 63 -1.74 3.16 -1.66
C GLY A 63 -2.71 3.95 -0.77
N LEU A 64 -2.80 3.57 0.52
CA LEU A 64 -3.62 4.28 1.50
C LEU A 64 -3.11 5.70 1.76
N ALA A 65 -1.79 5.88 1.88
CA ALA A 65 -1.17 7.19 2.15
C ALA A 65 -1.46 8.19 1.03
N ILE A 66 -1.35 7.77 -0.24
CA ILE A 66 -1.63 8.63 -1.40
C ILE A 66 -3.09 9.08 -1.40
N VAL A 67 -4.02 8.14 -1.20
CA VAL A 67 -5.46 8.45 -1.20
C VAL A 67 -5.83 9.31 0.01
N ALA A 68 -5.26 9.02 1.18
CA ALA A 68 -5.45 9.78 2.40
C ALA A 68 -4.94 11.22 2.28
N ALA A 69 -3.73 11.42 1.74
CA ALA A 69 -3.16 12.74 1.51
C ALA A 69 -4.04 13.58 0.58
N GLN A 70 -4.58 12.97 -0.48
CA GLN A 70 -5.50 13.67 -1.40
C GLN A 70 -6.83 14.05 -0.75
N ARG A 71 -7.32 13.24 0.19
CA ARG A 71 -8.66 13.39 0.82
C ARG A 71 -8.63 14.10 2.17
N GLY A 72 -7.45 14.44 2.69
CA GLY A 72 -7.29 15.11 3.98
C GLY A 72 -7.46 14.20 5.19
N TYR A 73 -7.13 12.91 5.05
CA TYR A 73 -7.09 11.98 6.18
C TYR A 73 -5.69 11.92 6.80
N LYS A 74 -5.65 11.63 8.11
CA LYS A 74 -4.41 11.29 8.80
C LYS A 74 -4.13 9.81 8.62
N CYS A 75 -2.87 9.43 8.50
CA CYS A 75 -2.46 8.04 8.46
C CYS A 75 -1.48 7.72 9.58
N ILE A 76 -1.68 6.56 10.21
CA ILE A 76 -0.73 5.94 11.12
C ILE A 76 -0.45 4.54 10.58
N PHE A 77 0.80 4.27 10.20
CA PHE A 77 1.21 2.96 9.71
C PHE A 77 2.04 2.26 10.76
N VAL A 78 1.64 1.04 11.09
CA VAL A 78 2.42 0.17 11.96
C VAL A 78 3.23 -0.76 11.07
N VAL A 79 4.55 -0.63 11.11
CA VAL A 79 5.48 -1.42 10.30
C VAL A 79 6.41 -2.19 11.21
N THR A 80 7.05 -3.23 10.69
CA THR A 80 8.03 -3.98 11.46
C THR A 80 9.45 -3.47 11.24
N ASP A 81 10.35 -3.74 12.18
CA ASP A 81 11.78 -3.38 12.11
C ASP A 81 12.57 -4.07 10.98
N LYS A 82 11.97 -5.08 10.30
CA LYS A 82 12.52 -5.70 9.08
C LYS A 82 12.20 -4.93 7.80
N VAL A 83 11.29 -3.96 7.86
CA VAL A 83 10.92 -3.16 6.68
C VAL A 83 12.08 -2.23 6.34
N GLY A 84 12.48 -2.21 5.06
CA GLY A 84 13.54 -1.32 4.57
C GLY A 84 13.25 0.15 4.84
N VAL A 85 14.30 0.92 5.16
CA VAL A 85 14.21 2.34 5.51
C VAL A 85 13.53 3.16 4.41
N GLU A 86 13.76 2.81 3.14
CA GLU A 86 13.16 3.53 2.00
C GLU A 86 11.63 3.54 2.05
N LYS A 87 11.01 2.47 2.55
CA LYS A 87 9.55 2.38 2.68
C LYS A 87 9.03 3.25 3.82
N VAL A 88 9.76 3.30 4.93
CA VAL A 88 9.41 4.17 6.07
C VAL A 88 9.49 5.63 5.65
N ASP A 89 10.56 6.00 4.94
CA ASP A 89 10.76 7.37 4.44
C ASP A 89 9.70 7.74 3.41
N LEU A 90 9.33 6.82 2.52
CA LEU A 90 8.25 7.05 1.56
C LEU A 90 6.90 7.32 2.25
N LEU A 91 6.53 6.53 3.26
CA LEU A 91 5.28 6.75 4.01
C LEU A 91 5.29 8.09 4.76
N ARG A 92 6.42 8.44 5.39
CA ARG A 92 6.60 9.74 6.05
C ARG A 92 6.53 10.90 5.05
N ALA A 93 7.08 10.75 3.86
CA ALA A 93 7.01 11.76 2.80
C ALA A 93 5.56 12.03 2.34
N TYR A 94 4.67 11.04 2.42
CA TYR A 94 3.24 11.22 2.20
C TYR A 94 2.49 11.82 3.41
N GLY A 95 3.20 12.21 4.48
CA GLY A 95 2.63 12.84 5.67
C GLY A 95 2.07 11.87 6.69
N ALA A 96 2.40 10.57 6.59
CA ALA A 96 1.96 9.58 7.55
C ALA A 96 2.86 9.52 8.80
N GLU A 97 2.25 9.25 9.94
CA GLU A 97 2.95 8.78 11.12
C GLU A 97 3.33 7.31 10.91
N VAL A 98 4.54 6.92 11.30
CA VAL A 98 5.02 5.54 11.15
C VAL A 98 5.53 5.04 12.50
N VAL A 99 4.86 4.01 13.01
CA VAL A 99 5.21 3.30 14.24
C VAL A 99 5.97 2.04 13.85
N VAL A 100 7.21 1.90 14.32
CA VAL A 100 8.04 0.73 14.05
C VAL A 100 7.97 -0.22 15.24
N CYS A 101 7.54 -1.45 15.00
CA CYS A 101 7.43 -2.50 16.00
C CYS A 101 8.47 -3.61 15.76
N PRO A 102 9.03 -4.23 16.81
CA PRO A 102 9.93 -5.36 16.66
C PRO A 102 9.20 -6.57 16.05
N VAL A 103 9.84 -7.29 15.12
CA VAL A 103 9.24 -8.53 14.56
C VAL A 103 9.18 -9.66 15.59
N ALA A 104 10.20 -9.76 16.44
CA ALA A 104 10.29 -10.81 17.44
C ALA A 104 9.78 -10.26 18.78
N VAL A 105 8.53 -10.57 19.09
CA VAL A 105 7.94 -10.35 20.41
C VAL A 105 7.68 -11.70 21.07
N ALA A 106 7.72 -11.76 22.41
CA ALA A 106 7.34 -12.98 23.11
C ALA A 106 5.83 -13.24 22.89
N PRO A 107 5.36 -14.50 22.98
CA PRO A 107 3.92 -14.80 22.88
C PRO A 107 3.06 -14.06 23.92
N GLU A 108 3.69 -13.61 25.01
CA GLU A 108 3.07 -12.96 26.16
C GLU A 108 3.06 -11.41 26.06
N ASP A 109 3.70 -10.84 25.03
CA ASP A 109 3.74 -9.39 24.75
C ASP A 109 2.52 -8.90 23.95
#